data_AF-A0A0G2AJ72-F1
#
_entry.id   AF-A0A0G2AJ72-F1
#
_cell.length_a   1.000
_cell.length_b   1.000
_cell.length_c   1.000
_cell.angle_alpha   90.00
_cell.angle_beta   90.00
_cell.angle_gamma   90.00
#
_symmetry.space_group_name_H-M   'P 1'
#
loop_
_entity.id
_entity.type
_entity.pdbx_description
1 polymer ?
#
loop_
_entity_poly.entity_id
_entity_poly.type
_entity_poly.pdbx_seq_one_letter_code
_entity_poly.pdbx_strand_id
1 'polypeptide(L)'
;MSKISPNPGAMEIGDPYRTTVAVILSARTRDEQVLKLLPGFLKAFPNVGMLARASVKEIEAKMNTIGMYHQKAKHIQWMAEDVVKKFGGEIPRTMEELVSLAGVGRKTASVVLAACFGEATIAVDTHVHRVTNRLGWVHTKTPAKTEEALLKSAKIL
;
A
#
# COMPACT_ATOMS: atom_id res chain seq x y z
N MET A 1 -0.85 -14.64 16.13
CA MET A 1 -1.29 -15.22 14.84
C MET A 1 -2.61 -14.56 14.45
N SER A 2 -2.57 -13.39 13.80
CA SER A 2 -3.78 -12.71 13.35
C SER A 2 -4.39 -13.51 12.20
N LYS A 3 -5.67 -13.86 12.35
CA LYS A 3 -6.44 -14.61 11.36
C LYS A 3 -6.56 -13.76 10.08
N ILE A 4 -5.92 -14.20 9.02
CA ILE A 4 -6.16 -13.76 7.63
C ILE A 4 -7.68 -13.87 7.40
N SER A 5 -8.33 -12.76 7.05
CA SER A 5 -9.78 -12.72 6.88
C SER A 5 -10.20 -13.70 5.76
N PRO A 6 -11.10 -14.66 6.03
CA PRO A 6 -11.53 -15.66 5.05
C PRO A 6 -12.64 -15.11 4.15
N ASN A 7 -12.48 -13.89 3.63
CA ASN A 7 -13.45 -13.30 2.71
C ASN A 7 -12.91 -13.42 1.27
N PRO A 8 -13.48 -14.26 0.40
CA PRO A 8 -13.08 -14.37 -1.00
C PRO A 8 -13.44 -13.07 -1.72
N GLY A 9 -12.54 -12.10 -1.67
CA GLY A 9 -12.77 -10.72 -2.12
C GLY A 9 -12.04 -9.64 -1.30
N ALA A 10 -11.51 -9.98 -0.12
CA ALA A 10 -10.74 -9.04 0.69
C ALA A 10 -9.26 -9.00 0.25
N MET A 11 -8.69 -7.80 0.21
CA MET A 11 -7.25 -7.61 0.03
C MET A 11 -6.49 -8.32 1.15
N GLU A 12 -5.31 -8.89 0.85
CA GLU A 12 -4.43 -9.57 1.81
C GLU A 12 -3.91 -8.56 2.86
N ILE A 13 -4.72 -8.33 3.88
CA ILE A 13 -4.54 -7.34 4.95
C ILE A 13 -3.96 -8.06 6.18
N GLY A 14 -2.97 -7.43 6.82
CA GLY A 14 -2.41 -7.88 8.10
C GLY A 14 -0.98 -8.44 8.01
N ASP A 15 -0.51 -8.78 6.81
CA ASP A 15 0.91 -9.01 6.55
C ASP A 15 1.52 -7.75 5.90
N PRO A 16 2.55 -7.11 6.48
CA PRO A 16 3.10 -5.85 5.96
C PRO A 16 3.60 -5.94 4.51
N TYR A 17 4.26 -7.03 4.13
CA TYR A 17 4.81 -7.19 2.78
C TYR A 17 3.69 -7.35 1.76
N ARG A 18 2.77 -8.28 2.00
CA ARG A 18 1.63 -8.55 1.11
C ARG A 18 0.73 -7.34 0.97
N THR A 19 0.44 -6.66 2.09
CA THR A 19 -0.40 -5.45 2.10
C THR A 19 0.26 -4.35 1.28
N THR A 20 1.55 -4.10 1.48
CA THR A 20 2.29 -3.06 0.74
C THR A 20 2.29 -3.34 -0.76
N VAL A 21 2.59 -4.57 -1.16
CA VAL A 21 2.53 -4.98 -2.58
C VAL A 21 1.12 -4.82 -3.14
N ALA A 22 0.10 -5.29 -2.44
CA ALA A 22 -1.30 -5.21 -2.87
C ALA A 22 -1.76 -3.77 -3.10
N VAL A 23 -1.42 -2.85 -2.18
CA VAL A 23 -1.82 -1.44 -2.29
C VAL A 23 -1.11 -0.75 -3.46
N ILE A 24 0.20 -1.02 -3.67
CA ILE A 24 0.91 -0.49 -4.84
C ILE A 24 0.30 -1.01 -6.15
N LEU A 25 -0.08 -2.30 -6.19
CA LEU A 25 -0.73 -2.89 -7.37
C LEU A 25 -2.15 -2.36 -7.62
N SER A 26 -2.89 -1.99 -6.57
CA SER A 26 -4.24 -1.40 -6.67
C SER A 26 -4.23 0.03 -7.21
N ALA A 27 -3.09 0.72 -7.20
CA ALA A 27 -2.97 2.05 -7.81
C ALA A 27 -3.48 2.05 -9.26
N ARG A 28 -4.62 2.73 -9.49
CA ARG A 28 -5.31 2.82 -10.79
C ARG A 28 -5.62 1.44 -11.42
N THR A 29 -5.93 0.44 -10.61
CA THR A 29 -6.33 -0.89 -11.06
C THR A 29 -7.51 -1.36 -10.22
N ARG A 30 -8.49 -2.02 -10.84
CA ARG A 30 -9.66 -2.51 -10.11
C ARG A 30 -9.22 -3.59 -9.13
N ASP A 31 -9.73 -3.54 -7.90
CA ASP A 31 -9.32 -4.49 -6.85
C ASP A 31 -9.55 -5.94 -7.27
N GLU A 32 -10.61 -6.25 -8.01
CA GLU A 32 -10.87 -7.58 -8.59
C GLU A 32 -9.70 -8.11 -9.43
N GLN A 33 -9.03 -7.26 -10.21
CA GLN A 33 -7.88 -7.67 -11.02
C GLN A 33 -6.66 -7.94 -10.15
N VAL A 34 -6.46 -7.14 -9.10
CA VAL A 34 -5.35 -7.30 -8.15
C VAL A 34 -5.54 -8.56 -7.32
N LEU A 35 -6.76 -8.82 -6.84
CA LEU A 35 -7.11 -10.02 -6.07
C LEU A 35 -6.89 -11.31 -6.87
N LYS A 36 -7.21 -11.30 -8.17
CA LYS A 36 -6.93 -12.44 -9.05
C LYS A 36 -5.43 -12.65 -9.29
N LEU A 37 -4.65 -11.56 -9.31
CA LEU A 37 -3.21 -11.59 -9.60
C LEU A 37 -2.36 -11.98 -8.39
N LEU A 38 -2.71 -11.46 -7.21
CA LEU A 38 -1.90 -11.52 -5.99
C LEU A 38 -1.43 -12.92 -5.60
N PRO A 39 -2.28 -13.98 -5.60
CA PRO A 39 -1.83 -15.31 -5.18
C PRO A 39 -0.68 -15.85 -6.04
N GLY A 40 -0.75 -15.67 -7.36
CA GLY A 40 0.31 -16.09 -8.28
C GLY A 40 1.57 -15.25 -8.13
N PHE A 41 1.40 -13.94 -7.93
CA PHE A 41 2.50 -13.01 -7.71
C PHE A 41 3.26 -13.33 -6.41
N LEU A 42 2.55 -13.48 -5.30
CA LEU A 42 3.14 -13.77 -3.98
C LEU A 42 3.73 -15.19 -3.91
N LYS A 43 3.23 -16.15 -4.71
CA LYS A 43 3.87 -17.46 -4.82
C LYS A 43 5.24 -17.37 -5.52
N ALA A 44 5.36 -16.51 -6.53
CA ALA A 44 6.63 -16.29 -7.24
C ALA A 44 7.61 -15.46 -6.40
N PHE A 45 7.10 -14.50 -5.63
CA PHE A 45 7.87 -13.60 -4.78
C PHE A 45 7.31 -13.66 -3.34
N PRO A 46 7.68 -14.67 -2.54
CA PRO A 46 7.07 -14.90 -1.22
C PRO A 46 7.56 -13.94 -0.13
N ASN A 47 8.66 -13.21 -0.37
CA ASN A 47 9.20 -12.22 0.57
C ASN A 47 9.91 -11.08 -0.17
N VAL A 48 10.16 -9.99 0.56
CA VAL A 48 10.85 -8.80 0.08
C VAL A 48 12.21 -9.15 -0.53
N GLY A 49 12.99 -10.01 0.12
CA GLY A 49 14.32 -10.38 -0.36
C GLY A 49 14.32 -11.06 -1.74
N MET A 50 13.36 -11.94 -1.99
CA MET A 50 13.18 -12.56 -3.31
C MET A 50 12.72 -11.55 -4.36
N LEU A 51 11.79 -10.67 -3.99
CA LEU A 51 11.31 -9.62 -4.88
C LEU A 51 12.43 -8.62 -5.25
N ALA A 52 13.28 -8.25 -4.29
CA ALA A 52 14.40 -7.33 -4.50
C ALA A 52 15.48 -7.90 -5.44
N ARG A 53 15.66 -9.23 -5.47
CA ARG A 53 16.62 -9.91 -6.34
C ARG A 53 16.05 -10.24 -7.72
N ALA A 54 14.73 -10.25 -7.86
CA ALA A 54 14.08 -10.52 -9.13
C ALA A 54 14.38 -9.40 -10.13
N SER A 55 14.57 -9.76 -11.39
CA SER A 55 14.68 -8.79 -12.48
C SER A 55 13.32 -8.15 -12.78
N VAL A 56 13.31 -6.93 -13.29
CA VAL A 56 12.08 -6.25 -13.74
C VAL A 56 11.29 -7.13 -14.72
N LYS A 57 11.96 -7.85 -15.63
CA LYS A 57 11.30 -8.74 -16.61
C LYS A 57 10.57 -9.90 -15.94
N GLU A 58 11.15 -10.52 -14.90
CA GLU A 58 10.49 -11.59 -14.14
C GLU A 58 9.27 -11.06 -13.39
N ILE A 59 9.36 -9.86 -12.81
CA ILE A 59 8.25 -9.20 -12.13
C ILE A 59 7.14 -8.89 -13.13
N GLU A 60 7.46 -8.26 -14.26
CA GLU A 60 6.51 -7.96 -15.35
C GLU A 60 5.77 -9.20 -15.83
N ALA A 61 6.46 -10.32 -16.04
CA ALA A 61 5.86 -11.59 -16.44
C ALA A 61 4.81 -12.12 -15.46
N LYS A 62 4.87 -11.72 -14.17
CA LYS A 62 3.90 -12.08 -13.13
C LYS A 62 2.80 -11.05 -12.92
N MET A 63 2.80 -9.92 -13.65
CA MET A 63 1.78 -8.87 -13.52
C MET A 63 1.33 -8.25 -14.85
N ASN A 64 1.63 -8.89 -15.99
CA ASN A 64 1.25 -8.40 -17.32
C ASN A 64 -0.28 -8.38 -17.58
N THR A 65 -1.09 -8.88 -16.66
CA THR A 65 -2.57 -8.87 -16.74
C THR A 65 -3.20 -7.57 -16.23
N ILE A 66 -2.42 -6.67 -15.63
CA ILE A 66 -2.90 -5.39 -15.09
C ILE A 66 -2.32 -4.20 -15.84
N GLY A 67 -3.04 -3.07 -15.81
CA GLY A 67 -2.58 -1.83 -16.42
C GLY A 67 -1.34 -1.26 -15.72
N MET A 68 -0.54 -0.52 -16.49
CA MET A 68 0.68 0.17 -16.02
C MET A 68 1.75 -0.77 -15.42
N TYR A 69 1.72 -2.06 -15.77
CA TYR A 69 2.57 -3.08 -15.16
C TYR A 69 4.07 -2.80 -15.31
N HIS A 70 4.53 -2.21 -16.42
CA HIS A 70 5.94 -1.82 -16.59
C HIS A 70 6.44 -0.85 -15.52
N GLN A 71 5.64 0.18 -15.19
CA GLN A 71 6.01 1.17 -14.17
C GLN A 71 5.87 0.57 -12.77
N LYS A 72 4.80 -0.22 -12.55
CA LYS A 72 4.57 -0.91 -11.27
C LYS A 72 5.68 -1.90 -10.95
N ALA A 73 6.14 -2.68 -11.93
CA ALA A 73 7.22 -3.65 -11.76
C ALA A 73 8.50 -2.99 -11.28
N LYS A 74 8.90 -1.87 -11.91
CA LYS A 74 10.07 -1.08 -11.49
C LYS A 74 9.89 -0.53 -10.06
N HIS A 75 8.75 0.10 -9.76
CA HIS A 75 8.52 0.68 -8.45
C HIS A 75 8.48 -0.38 -7.34
N ILE A 76 7.87 -1.54 -7.58
CA ILE A 76 7.79 -2.63 -6.60
C ILE A 76 9.17 -3.26 -6.38
N GLN A 77 9.99 -3.38 -7.43
CA GLN A 77 11.37 -3.83 -7.29
C GLN A 77 12.18 -2.83 -6.45
N TRP A 78 12.11 -1.53 -6.78
CA TRP A 78 12.82 -0.49 -6.02
C TRP A 78 12.36 -0.41 -4.57
N MET A 79 11.05 -0.56 -4.31
CA MET A 79 10.50 -0.65 -2.96
C MET A 79 11.13 -1.83 -2.20
N ALA A 80 11.20 -3.00 -2.84
CA ALA A 80 11.78 -4.17 -2.21
C ALA A 80 13.29 -4.00 -1.96
N GLU A 81 14.03 -3.39 -2.89
CA GLU A 81 15.43 -3.03 -2.71
C GLU A 81 15.63 -2.04 -1.56
N ASP A 82 14.80 -0.99 -1.47
CA ASP A 82 14.82 -0.02 -0.39
C ASP A 82 14.62 -0.71 0.97
N VAL A 83 13.64 -1.60 1.06
CA VAL A 83 13.36 -2.36 2.29
C VAL A 83 14.54 -3.24 2.70
N VAL A 84 15.18 -3.93 1.75
CA VAL A 84 16.37 -4.75 2.05
C VAL A 84 17.55 -3.87 2.47
N LYS A 85 17.83 -2.80 1.71
CA LYS A 85 19.03 -1.96 1.91
C LYS A 85 18.94 -1.07 3.15
N LYS A 86 17.76 -0.50 3.43
CA LYS A 86 17.57 0.52 4.47
C LYS A 86 16.97 -0.06 5.75
N PHE A 87 16.17 -1.12 5.65
CA PHE A 87 15.33 -1.62 6.76
C PHE A 87 15.55 -3.12 7.04
N GLY A 88 16.64 -3.72 6.56
CA GLY A 88 17.02 -5.10 6.89
C GLY A 88 16.06 -6.16 6.37
N GLY A 89 15.21 -5.84 5.39
CA GLY A 89 14.22 -6.77 4.82
C GLY A 89 12.86 -6.73 5.51
N GLU A 90 12.66 -5.86 6.51
CA GLU A 90 11.37 -5.68 7.18
C GLU A 90 10.68 -4.39 6.72
N ILE A 91 9.36 -4.48 6.49
CA ILE A 91 8.56 -3.29 6.17
C ILE A 91 8.56 -2.35 7.40
N PRO A 92 8.97 -1.09 7.26
CA PRO A 92 9.06 -0.17 8.38
C PRO A 92 7.68 0.19 8.94
N ARG A 93 7.67 0.68 10.18
CA ARG A 93 6.44 0.90 10.97
C ARG A 93 6.13 2.37 11.23
N THR A 94 6.86 3.30 10.61
CA THR A 94 6.60 4.74 10.74
C THR A 94 6.14 5.33 9.41
N MET A 95 5.40 6.43 9.49
CA MET A 95 4.91 7.15 8.30
C MET A 95 6.07 7.63 7.44
N GLU A 96 7.07 8.23 8.08
CA GLU A 96 8.24 8.84 7.45
C GLU A 96 9.05 7.78 6.69
N GLU A 97 9.29 6.63 7.31
CA GLU A 97 10.04 5.53 6.68
C GLU A 97 9.24 4.87 5.56
N LEU A 98 7.94 4.64 5.75
CA LEU A 98 7.10 4.06 4.70
C LEU A 98 7.03 4.97 3.47
N VAL A 99 6.84 6.27 3.65
CA VAL A 99 6.80 7.25 2.54
C VAL A 99 8.16 7.39 1.85
N SER A 100 9.25 6.99 2.50
CA SER A 100 10.58 6.97 1.88
C SER A 100 10.76 5.84 0.85
N LEU A 101 9.87 4.84 0.84
CA LEU A 101 9.92 3.71 -0.07
C LEU A 101 9.38 4.08 -1.46
N ALA A 102 10.03 3.59 -2.51
CA ALA A 102 9.55 3.80 -3.87
C ALA A 102 8.09 3.35 -4.07
N GLY A 103 7.26 4.21 -4.68
CA GLY A 103 5.85 3.90 -4.95
C GLY A 103 4.93 3.93 -3.73
N VAL A 104 5.44 4.26 -2.54
CA VAL A 104 4.63 4.41 -1.31
C VAL A 104 4.42 5.89 -1.01
N GLY A 105 3.19 6.37 -1.23
CA GLY A 105 2.78 7.70 -0.77
C GLY A 105 2.08 7.66 0.58
N ARG A 106 1.75 8.83 1.15
CA ARG A 106 1.06 8.93 2.46
C ARG A 106 -0.17 8.03 2.56
N LYS A 107 -1.05 8.01 1.54
CA LYS A 107 -2.23 7.12 1.53
C LYS A 107 -1.83 5.65 1.71
N THR A 108 -0.85 5.18 0.95
CA THR A 108 -0.37 3.79 1.03
C THR A 108 0.22 3.51 2.40
N ALA A 109 1.04 4.42 2.93
CA ALA A 109 1.60 4.30 4.27
C ALA A 109 0.51 4.24 5.34
N SER A 110 -0.50 5.12 5.31
CA SER A 110 -1.64 5.09 6.24
C SER A 110 -2.38 3.75 6.17
N VAL A 111 -2.64 3.22 4.96
CA VAL A 111 -3.26 1.89 4.83
C VAL A 111 -2.41 0.80 5.48
N VAL A 112 -1.10 0.77 5.22
CA VAL A 112 -0.19 -0.24 5.81
C VAL A 112 -0.14 -0.12 7.34
N LEU A 113 -0.01 1.10 7.86
CA LEU A 113 0.02 1.40 9.30
C LEU A 113 -1.25 0.92 10.01
N ALA A 114 -2.43 1.29 9.49
CA ALA A 114 -3.70 0.84 10.04
C ALA A 114 -3.91 -0.66 9.91
N ALA A 115 -3.66 -1.22 8.72
CA ALA A 115 -3.95 -2.61 8.39
C ALA A 115 -3.04 -3.62 9.10
N CYS A 116 -1.75 -3.29 9.23
CA CYS A 116 -0.72 -4.25 9.62
C CYS A 116 -0.18 -4.00 11.02
N PHE A 117 -0.17 -2.73 11.46
CA PHE A 117 0.44 -2.34 12.72
C PHE A 117 -0.58 -1.83 13.75
N GLY A 118 -1.86 -1.71 13.37
CA GLY A 118 -2.93 -1.28 14.27
C GLY A 118 -2.86 0.21 14.64
N GLU A 119 -2.06 0.98 13.88
CA GLU A 119 -1.90 2.41 14.11
C GLU A 119 -3.17 3.16 13.71
N ALA A 120 -3.60 4.09 14.55
CA ALA A 120 -4.71 4.96 14.25
C ALA A 120 -4.30 5.94 13.14
N THR A 121 -4.61 5.61 11.88
CA THR A 121 -4.34 6.49 10.73
C THR A 121 -5.57 6.59 9.85
N ILE A 122 -5.68 7.69 9.09
CA ILE A 122 -6.82 7.94 8.21
C ILE A 122 -6.31 8.10 6.78
N ALA A 123 -6.49 7.06 5.96
CA ALA A 123 -6.13 7.12 4.55
C ALA A 123 -7.11 8.01 3.76
N VAL A 124 -6.73 9.25 3.49
CA VAL A 124 -7.55 10.19 2.72
C VAL A 124 -7.20 10.14 1.23
N ASP A 125 -8.19 9.80 0.40
CA ASP A 125 -8.10 9.93 -1.05
C ASP A 125 -9.06 11.01 -1.60
N THR A 126 -9.21 11.07 -2.92
CA THR A 126 -10.06 12.06 -3.58
C THR A 126 -11.53 11.91 -3.22
N HIS A 127 -12.01 10.71 -2.90
CA HIS A 127 -13.39 10.48 -2.51
C HIS A 127 -13.60 10.87 -1.05
N VAL A 128 -12.73 10.41 -0.15
CA VAL A 128 -12.77 10.81 1.28
C VAL A 128 -12.66 12.32 1.40
N HIS A 129 -11.66 12.93 0.75
CA HIS A 129 -11.47 14.39 0.71
C HIS A 129 -12.74 15.11 0.24
N ARG A 130 -13.34 14.66 -0.86
CA ARG A 130 -14.52 15.32 -1.43
C ARG A 130 -15.74 15.16 -0.53
N VAL A 131 -15.97 13.99 0.04
CA VAL A 131 -17.13 13.71 0.88
C VAL A 131 -17.04 14.49 2.19
N THR A 132 -15.91 14.45 2.88
CA THR A 132 -15.76 15.15 4.18
C THR A 132 -15.85 16.67 4.04
N ASN A 133 -15.34 17.24 2.94
CA ASN A 133 -15.54 18.67 2.64
C ASN A 133 -17.00 19.00 2.29
N ARG A 134 -17.69 18.15 1.52
CA ARG A 134 -19.12 18.36 1.18
C ARG A 134 -20.04 18.23 2.39
N LEU A 135 -19.71 17.35 3.33
CA LEU A 135 -20.45 17.18 4.58
C LEU A 135 -20.14 18.29 5.61
N GLY A 136 -19.20 19.20 5.31
CA GLY A 136 -18.80 20.27 6.23
C GLY A 136 -18.01 19.79 7.45
N TRP A 137 -17.47 18.56 7.44
CA TRP A 137 -16.65 18.04 8.53
C TRP A 137 -15.27 18.72 8.58
N VAL A 138 -14.76 19.10 7.41
CA VAL A 138 -13.52 19.85 7.24
C VAL A 138 -13.68 20.88 6.13
N HIS A 139 -12.84 21.92 6.16
CA HIS A 139 -12.76 22.93 5.09
C HIS A 139 -11.31 23.05 4.59
N THR A 140 -10.93 22.17 3.67
CA THR A 140 -9.54 21.98 3.26
C THR A 140 -9.43 21.87 1.74
N LYS A 141 -8.29 22.30 1.18
CA LYS A 141 -8.07 22.35 -0.28
C LYS A 141 -7.34 21.13 -0.84
N THR A 142 -6.73 20.30 0.01
CA THR A 142 -5.92 19.15 -0.43
C THR A 142 -6.18 17.93 0.44
N PRO A 143 -6.06 16.69 -0.09
CA PRO A 143 -6.21 15.46 0.69
C PRO A 143 -5.28 15.40 1.91
N ALA A 144 -4.04 15.88 1.80
CA ALA A 144 -3.10 15.91 2.92
C ALA A 144 -3.57 16.81 4.06
N LYS A 145 -4.13 17.99 3.75
CA LYS A 145 -4.72 18.88 4.76
C LYS A 145 -5.98 18.29 5.37
N THR A 146 -6.78 17.56 4.59
CA THR A 146 -7.92 16.82 5.11
C THR A 146 -7.50 15.70 6.06
N GLU A 147 -6.46 14.93 5.73
CA GLU A 147 -5.90 13.91 6.61
C GLU A 147 -5.50 14.53 7.95
N GLU A 148 -4.71 15.60 7.94
CA GLU A 148 -4.29 16.30 9.15
C GLU A 148 -5.49 16.81 9.98
N ALA A 149 -6.48 17.44 9.33
CA ALA A 149 -7.67 17.95 10.01
C ALA A 149 -8.51 16.83 10.63
N LEU A 150 -8.69 15.71 9.93
CA LEU A 150 -9.45 14.57 10.44
C LEU A 150 -8.73 13.89 11.61
N LEU A 151 -7.41 13.73 11.53
CA LEU A 151 -6.61 13.15 12.62
C LEU A 151 -6.70 14.01 13.89
N LYS A 152 -6.60 15.34 13.76
CA LYS A 152 -6.80 16.28 14.88
C LYS A 152 -8.20 16.18 15.48
N SER A 153 -9.24 16.19 14.65
CA SER A 153 -10.63 16.06 15.10
C SER A 153 -10.90 14.74 15.81
N ALA A 154 -10.23 13.67 15.39
CA ALA A 154 -10.32 12.34 16.00
C ALA A 154 -9.43 12.18 17.25
N LYS A 155 -8.66 13.21 17.65
CA LYS A 155 -7.69 13.17 18.76
C LYS A 155 -6.61 12.09 18.59
N ILE A 156 -6.22 11.83 17.35
CA ILE A 156 -5.14 10.90 16.97
C ILE A 156 -3.81 11.67 16.87
N LEU A 157 -3.89 12.97 16.55
CA LEU A 157 -2.82 13.97 16.65
C LEU A 157 -3.25 15.04 17.66
#